data_AF-A0A7R9JII7-F1
#
_entry.id   AF-A0A7R9JII7-F1
#
_cell.length_a   1.000
_cell.length_b   1.000
_cell.length_c   1.000
_cell.angle_alpha   90.00
_cell.angle_beta   90.00
_cell.angle_gamma   90.00
#
_symmetry.space_group_name_H-M   'P 1'
#
loop_
_entity.id
_entity.type
_entity.pdbx_description
1 polymer ?
#
loop_
_entity_poly.entity_id
_entity_poly.type
_entity_poly.pdbx_seq_one_letter_code
_entity_poly.pdbx_strand_id
1 'polypeptide(L)'
;MRLNSCQTRMENVYSTAKICPYRDQGCNLTANGLSLDPGIESVISSSRDYDELTYAWKSWRDATGPKMREDYKKYVEINNIAAAENGNKHYPSRERLL
;
A
#
# COMPACT_ATOMS: atom_id res chain seq x y z
N MET A 1 -18.35 5.15 13.50
CA MET A 1 -17.08 4.63 14.07
C MET A 1 -16.38 3.51 13.26
N ARG A 2 -16.98 2.91 12.21
CA ARG A 2 -16.33 1.80 11.47
C ARG A 2 -15.33 2.25 10.37
N LEU A 3 -15.56 3.41 9.75
CA LEU A 3 -14.69 3.94 8.68
C LEU A 3 -13.26 4.22 9.16
N ASN A 4 -13.12 5.00 10.25
CA ASN A 4 -11.80 5.34 10.82
C ASN A 4 -10.98 4.09 11.14
N SER A 5 -11.62 3.01 11.61
CA SER A 5 -10.89 1.78 11.92
C SER A 5 -10.30 1.10 10.68
N CYS A 6 -10.94 1.19 9.51
CA CYS A 6 -10.41 0.62 8.27
C CYS A 6 -9.25 1.48 7.74
N GLN A 7 -9.39 2.81 7.77
CA GLN A 7 -8.32 3.73 7.36
C GLN A 7 -7.07 3.55 8.22
N THR A 8 -7.20 3.60 9.55
CA THR A 8 -6.06 3.45 10.46
C THR A 8 -5.37 2.10 10.29
N ARG A 9 -6.11 1.00 10.06
CA ARG A 9 -5.49 -0.30 9.79
C ARG A 9 -4.69 -0.32 8.48
N MET A 10 -5.23 0.27 7.41
CA MET A 10 -4.52 0.38 6.14
C MET A 10 -3.27 1.27 6.26
N GLU A 11 -3.38 2.41 6.94
CA GLU A 11 -2.26 3.32 7.22
C GLU A 11 -1.16 2.62 8.03
N ASN A 12 -1.54 1.85 9.04
CA ASN A 12 -0.58 1.08 9.84
C ASN A 12 0.15 0.03 9.01
N VAL A 13 -0.56 -0.70 8.13
CA VAL A 13 0.09 -1.64 7.21
C VAL A 13 1.08 -0.90 6.30
N TYR A 14 0.66 0.23 5.75
CA TYR A 14 1.47 1.00 4.81
C TYR A 14 2.74 1.57 5.46
N SER A 15 2.66 2.05 6.71
CA SER A 15 3.78 2.67 7.43
C SER A 15 4.76 1.67 8.05
N THR A 16 4.28 0.48 8.43
CA THR A 16 5.10 -0.52 9.14
C THR A 16 5.62 -1.65 8.27
N ALA A 17 5.07 -1.83 7.07
CA ALA A 17 5.54 -2.86 6.17
C ALA A 17 7.00 -2.63 5.76
N LYS A 18 7.72 -3.74 5.63
CA LYS A 18 9.10 -3.78 5.18
C LYS A 18 9.30 -4.94 4.23
N ILE A 19 10.25 -4.80 3.31
CA ILE A 19 10.73 -5.87 2.44
C ILE A 19 12.25 -5.99 2.57
N CYS A 20 12.82 -7.14 2.22
CA CYS A 20 14.27 -7.25 2.15
C CYS A 20 14.83 -6.55 0.91
N PRO A 21 16.10 -6.08 0.94
CA PRO A 21 16.78 -5.59 -0.25
C PRO A 21 16.89 -6.68 -1.33
N TYR A 22 16.83 -6.29 -2.60
CA TYR A 22 16.92 -7.23 -3.73
C TYR A 22 18.13 -8.18 -3.64
N ARG A 23 19.29 -7.63 -3.27
CA ARG A 23 20.56 -8.36 -3.17
C ARG A 23 20.75 -9.14 -1.86
N ASP A 24 19.85 -9.00 -0.89
CA ASP A 24 19.92 -9.69 0.41
C ASP A 24 18.53 -10.21 0.82
N GLN A 25 18.08 -11.31 0.20
CA GLN A 25 16.79 -11.91 0.51
C GLN A 25 16.72 -12.60 1.87
N GLY A 26 17.87 -12.89 2.49
CA GLY A 26 17.98 -13.50 3.82
C GLY A 26 17.97 -12.47 4.95
N CYS A 27 17.67 -11.20 4.64
CA CYS A 27 17.81 -10.11 5.58
C CYS A 27 16.93 -10.28 6.82
N ASN A 28 17.41 -9.75 7.94
CA ASN A 28 16.54 -9.52 9.08
C ASN A 28 15.65 -8.30 8.79
N LEU A 29 14.34 -8.50 8.60
CA LEU A 29 13.39 -7.42 8.26
C LEU A 29 13.38 -6.27 9.28
N THR A 30 13.63 -6.53 10.56
CA THR A 30 13.63 -5.48 11.58
C THR A 30 14.88 -4.61 11.47
N ALA A 31 16.04 -5.22 11.21
CA ALA A 31 17.33 -4.54 11.15
C ALA A 31 17.64 -3.94 9.77
N ASN A 32 17.41 -4.70 8.70
CA ASN A 32 17.83 -4.40 7.33
C ASN A 32 16.67 -4.26 6.34
N GLY A 33 15.43 -4.37 6.81
CA GLY A 33 14.25 -4.25 5.94
C GLY A 33 14.04 -2.82 5.45
N LEU A 34 13.74 -2.70 4.17
CA LEU A 34 13.38 -1.45 3.50
C LEU A 34 11.92 -1.12 3.77
N SER A 35 11.66 0.02 4.40
CA SER A 35 10.35 0.68 4.42
C SER A 35 10.08 1.36 3.07
N LEU A 36 8.85 1.82 2.84
CA LEU A 36 8.50 2.55 1.63
C LEU A 36 9.41 3.77 1.41
N ASP A 37 9.41 4.68 2.39
CA ASP A 37 10.21 5.89 2.40
C ASP A 37 11.23 5.80 3.56
N PRO A 38 12.54 6.03 3.32
CA PRO A 38 13.17 6.27 2.01
C PRO A 38 13.55 4.99 1.26
N GLY A 39 13.38 3.81 1.85
CA GLY A 39 14.00 2.56 1.36
C GLY A 39 13.63 2.19 -0.07
N ILE A 40 12.36 1.87 -0.30
CA ILE A 40 11.85 1.42 -1.60
C ILE A 40 11.79 2.57 -2.60
N GLU A 41 11.42 3.77 -2.16
CA GLU A 41 11.38 4.97 -3.00
C GLU A 41 12.76 5.32 -3.55
N SER A 42 13.81 5.18 -2.74
CA SER A 42 15.19 5.37 -3.20
C SER A 42 15.58 4.33 -4.27
N VAL A 43 15.21 3.06 -4.09
CA VAL A 43 15.46 2.01 -5.10
C VAL A 43 14.73 2.32 -6.40
N ILE A 44 13.44 2.66 -6.35
CA ILE A 44 12.64 2.93 -7.54
C ILE A 44 13.11 4.19 -8.28
N SER A 45 13.54 5.23 -7.56
CA SER A 45 14.01 6.48 -8.17
C SER A 45 15.41 6.36 -8.78
N SER A 46 16.32 5.66 -8.11
CA SER A 46 17.74 5.61 -8.49
C SER A 46 18.13 4.40 -9.36
N SER A 47 17.51 3.24 -9.15
CA SER A 47 17.90 2.02 -9.87
C SER A 47 17.53 2.09 -11.34
N ARG A 48 18.35 1.44 -12.17
CA ARG A 48 18.12 1.20 -13.60
C ARG A 48 18.12 -0.29 -13.95
N ASP A 49 18.24 -1.14 -12.94
CA ASP A 49 18.17 -2.58 -13.07
C ASP A 49 16.68 -2.99 -13.07
N TYR A 50 16.24 -3.56 -14.19
CA TYR A 50 14.85 -3.97 -14.37
C TYR A 50 14.41 -5.01 -13.33
N ASP A 51 15.30 -5.93 -12.95
CA ASP A 51 14.97 -7.01 -12.03
C ASP A 51 14.86 -6.47 -10.60
N GLU A 52 15.71 -5.52 -10.22
CA GLU A 52 15.63 -4.84 -8.92
C GLU A 52 14.36 -4.00 -8.80
N LEU A 53 14.00 -3.24 -9.86
CA LEU A 53 12.77 -2.44 -9.90
C LEU A 53 11.53 -3.33 -9.82
N THR A 54 11.50 -4.41 -10.60
CA THR A 54 10.40 -5.36 -10.61
C THR A 54 10.25 -6.05 -9.26
N TYR A 55 11.36 -6.46 -8.66
CA TYR A 55 11.38 -7.04 -7.31
C TYR A 55 10.84 -6.05 -6.28
N ALA A 56 11.35 -4.83 -6.25
CA ALA A 56 10.96 -3.82 -5.26
C ALA A 56 9.46 -3.54 -5.34
N TRP A 57 8.93 -3.36 -6.56
CA TRP A 57 7.50 -3.14 -6.78
C TRP A 57 6.68 -4.36 -6.35
N LYS A 58 7.02 -5.56 -6.84
CA LYS A 58 6.24 -6.77 -6.58
C LYS A 58 6.25 -7.13 -5.09
N SER A 59 7.43 -7.18 -4.47
CA SER A 59 7.58 -7.52 -3.06
C SER A 59 6.83 -6.54 -2.15
N TRP A 60 6.83 -5.24 -2.48
CA TRP A 60 6.05 -4.26 -1.74
C TRP A 60 4.55 -4.51 -1.85
N ARG A 61 4.05 -4.75 -3.07
CA ARG A 61 2.63 -5.03 -3.32
C ARG A 61 2.18 -6.33 -2.67
N ASP A 62 3.04 -7.35 -2.64
CA ASP A 62 2.76 -8.62 -1.97
C ASP A 62 2.77 -8.48 -0.44
N ALA A 63 3.66 -7.63 0.12
CA ALA A 63 3.75 -7.42 1.57
C ALA A 63 2.60 -6.58 2.15
N THR A 64 2.00 -5.69 1.34
CA THR A 64 0.99 -4.71 1.77
C THR A 64 -0.41 -4.99 1.23
N GLY A 65 -0.52 -5.32 -0.07
CA GLY A 65 -1.79 -5.43 -0.79
C GLY A 65 -2.78 -6.44 -0.19
N PRO A 66 -2.38 -7.70 0.04
CA PRO A 66 -3.26 -8.71 0.64
C PRO A 66 -3.81 -8.29 2.01
N LYS A 67 -3.01 -7.60 2.82
CA LYS A 67 -3.38 -7.15 4.18
C LYS A 67 -4.39 -6.01 4.16
N MET A 68 -4.36 -5.15 3.14
CA MET A 68 -5.27 -4.01 3.00
C MET A 68 -6.55 -4.33 2.22
N ARG A 69 -6.60 -5.48 1.52
CA ARG A 69 -7.69 -5.80 0.58
C ARG A 69 -9.09 -5.73 1.19
N GLU A 70 -9.30 -6.36 2.34
CA GLU A 70 -10.63 -6.40 2.97
C GLU A 70 -11.02 -5.06 3.61
N ASP A 71 -10.06 -4.34 4.16
CA ASP A 71 -10.29 -3.01 4.72
C ASP A 71 -10.60 -1.99 3.61
N TYR A 72 -9.95 -2.12 2.45
CA TYR A 72 -10.23 -1.27 1.29
C TYR A 72 -11.64 -1.51 0.72
N LYS A 73 -12.09 -2.77 0.63
CA LYS A 73 -13.48 -3.08 0.22
C LYS A 73 -14.50 -2.40 1.13
N LYS A 74 -14.34 -2.55 2.46
CA LYS A 74 -15.22 -1.93 3.46
C LYS A 74 -15.16 -0.41 3.41
N TYR A 75 -13.96 0.15 3.22
CA TYR A 75 -13.78 1.59 3.06
C TYR A 75 -14.58 2.10 1.86
N VAL A 76 -14.47 1.47 0.68
CA VAL A 76 -15.21 1.87 -0.52
C VAL A 76 -16.72 1.72 -0.32
N GLU A 77 -17.17 0.62 0.27
CA GLU A 77 -18.59 0.37 0.57
C GLU A 77 -19.19 1.49 1.43
N ILE A 78 -18.54 1.81 2.55
CA ILE A 78 -19.03 2.85 3.47
C ILE A 78 -19.02 4.23 2.79
N ASN A 79 -17.99 4.55 2.00
CA ASN A 79 -17.95 5.84 1.27
C ASN A 79 -19.04 5.93 0.20
N ASN A 80 -19.37 4.83 -0.47
CA ASN A 80 -20.45 4.81 -1.45
C ASN A 80 -21.82 4.99 -0.79
N ILE A 81 -22.06 4.38 0.37
CA ILE A 81 -23.29 4.62 1.16
C ILE A 81 -23.39 6.10 1.55
N ALA A 82 -22.31 6.67 2.10
CA ALA A 82 -22.29 8.08 2.47
C ALA A 82 -22.45 9.01 1.26
N ALA A 83 -21.88 8.68 0.09
CA ALA A 83 -22.06 9.44 -1.12
C ALA A 83 -23.54 9.44 -1.57
N ALA A 84 -24.18 8.28 -1.55
CA ALA A 84 -25.58 8.12 -1.94
C ALA A 84 -26.52 8.93 -1.03
N GLU A 85 -26.28 8.94 0.28
CA GLU A 85 -27.03 9.76 1.25
C GLU A 85 -26.86 11.27 1.01
N ASN A 86 -25.69 11.68 0.50
CA ASN A 86 -25.37 13.07 0.15
C ASN A 86 -25.79 13.45 -1.29
N GLY A 87 -26.57 12.62 -1.98
CA GLY A 87 -27.04 12.87 -3.35
C GLY A 87 -25.99 12.64 -4.45
N ASN A 88 -24.81 12.13 -4.10
CA ASN A 88 -23.76 11.75 -5.05
C ASN A 88 -23.84 10.26 -5.36
N LYS A 89 -24.06 9.89 -6.63
CA LYS A 89 -24.30 8.49 -7.01
C LYS A 89 -23.15 7.53 -6.68
N HIS A 90 -21.91 8.01 -6.62
CA HIS A 90 -20.74 7.20 -6.24
C HIS A 90 -19.61 8.07 -5.68
N TYR A 91 -18.82 7.52 -4.76
CA TYR A 91 -17.45 8.02 -4.54
C TYR A 91 -16.63 7.67 -5.79
N PRO A 92 -15.90 8.63 -6.41
CA PRO A 92 -15.18 8.40 -7.66
C PRO A 92 -13.96 7.51 -7.39
N SER A 93 -14.22 6.22 -7.23
CA SER A 93 -13.20 5.20 -7.19
C SER A 93 -12.84 4.89 -8.63
N ARG A 94 -11.62 5.31 -9.02
CA ARG A 94 -10.82 4.83 -10.18
C ARG A 94 -10.61 5.76 -11.39
N GLU A 95 -10.92 7.05 -11.36
CA GLU A 95 -10.72 7.92 -12.55
C GLU A 95 -9.90 9.20 -12.33
N ARG A 96 -9.13 9.31 -11.23
CA ARG A 96 -8.34 10.53 -10.98
C ARG A 96 -6.97 10.31 -10.32
N LEU A 97 -6.30 9.21 -10.65
CA LEU A 97 -4.90 8.96 -10.28
C LEU A 97 -4.06 8.39 -11.45
N LEU A 98 -4.47 8.69 -12.68
CA LEU A 98 -3.62 8.70 -13.88
C LEU A 98 -3.76 10.09 -14.52
#